data_AF-A0A956J183-F1
#
_entry.id   AF-A0A956J183-F1
#
_cell.length_a   1.000
_cell.length_b   1.000
_cell.length_c   1.000
_cell.angle_alpha   90.00
_cell.angle_beta   90.00
_cell.angle_gamma   90.00
#
_symmetry.space_group_name_H-M   'P 1'
#
loop_
_entity.id
_entity.type
_entity.pdbx_description
1 polymer ?
#
loop_
_entity_poly.entity_id
_entity_poly.type
_entity_poly.pdbx_seq_one_letter_code
_entity_poly.pdbx_strand_id
1 'polypeptide(L)'
;DYSGGVGLALHFFRYLDPPGVTSVYLGGGASFDLAVFSLIRPQEDRGSDSRDSIVGGGLNLDLVVGYEFLRASSLHFFTQVELNVPTYVIHAESDAGTVDTYLPGAIAQVGVIF
;
A
#
# COMPACT_ATOMS: atom_id res chain seq x y z
N ASP A 1 15.47 4.41 9.74
CA ASP A 1 15.52 3.28 8.79
C ASP A 1 14.20 2.51 8.80
N TYR A 2 13.65 2.19 7.62
CA TYR A 2 12.48 1.31 7.50
C TYR A 2 12.89 -0.15 7.74
N SER A 3 12.25 -0.83 8.69
CA SER A 3 12.57 -2.21 9.06
C SER A 3 11.67 -3.23 8.38
N GLY A 4 10.46 -2.84 7.99
CA GLY A 4 9.45 -3.73 7.43
C GLY A 4 8.04 -3.32 7.83
N GLY A 5 7.05 -3.99 7.25
CA GLY A 5 5.65 -3.68 7.48
C GLY A 5 4.73 -4.77 6.96
N VAL A 6 3.48 -4.72 7.41
CA VAL A 6 2.39 -5.60 7.00
C VAL A 6 1.21 -4.72 6.61
N GLY A 7 0.62 -5.02 5.46
CA GLY A 7 -0.54 -4.32 4.92
C GLY A 7 -1.73 -5.26 4.74
N LEU A 8 -2.93 -4.73 4.99
CA LEU A 8 -4.20 -5.35 4.62
C LEU A 8 -4.94 -4.42 3.68
N ALA A 9 -5.27 -4.89 2.49
CA ALA A 9 -6.01 -4.13 1.50
C ALA A 9 -7.36 -4.78 1.19
N LEU A 10 -8.39 -3.95 1.07
CA LEU A 10 -9.70 -4.35 0.57
C LEU A 10 -10.04 -3.50 -0.65
N HIS A 11 -10.23 -4.16 -1.79
CA HIS A 11 -10.56 -3.51 -3.06
C HIS A 11 -11.92 -3.98 -3.57
N PHE A 12 -12.71 -3.04 -4.07
CA PHE A 12 -13.96 -3.31 -4.77
C PHE A 12 -13.80 -2.97 -6.25
N PHE A 13 -14.09 -3.93 -7.12
CA PHE A 13 -13.97 -3.77 -8.56
C PHE A 13 -15.33 -3.74 -9.24
N ARG A 14 -15.47 -2.86 -10.22
CA ARG A 14 -16.63 -2.76 -11.11
C ARG A 14 -16.18 -2.87 -12.55
N TYR A 15 -16.64 -3.92 -13.21
CA TYR A 15 -16.47 -4.13 -14.65
C TYR A 15 -17.37 -3.18 -15.43
N LEU A 16 -16.80 -2.45 -16.39
CA LEU A 16 -17.52 -1.58 -17.31
C LEU A 16 -18.08 -2.34 -18.51
N ASP A 17 -17.35 -3.37 -18.96
CA ASP A 17 -17.76 -4.24 -20.06
C ASP A 17 -17.57 -5.72 -19.68
N PRO A 18 -18.53 -6.31 -18.95
CA PRO A 18 -18.45 -7.71 -18.52
C PRO A 18 -18.42 -8.76 -19.64
N PRO A 19 -19.19 -8.63 -20.75
CA PRO A 19 -19.27 -9.67 -21.78
C PRO A 19 -18.12 -9.64 -22.82
N GLY A 20 -17.24 -8.63 -22.79
CA GLY A 20 -16.13 -8.52 -23.74
C GLY A 20 -15.00 -9.55 -23.55
N VAL A 21 -14.31 -9.89 -24.64
CA VAL A 21 -13.00 -10.59 -24.61
C VAL A 21 -11.92 -9.70 -23.98
N THR A 22 -12.14 -8.39 -24.08
CA THR A 22 -11.42 -7.34 -23.38
C THR A 22 -12.37 -6.62 -22.44
N SER A 23 -11.95 -6.37 -21.21
CA SER A 23 -12.79 -5.75 -20.18
C SER A 23 -12.01 -4.68 -19.44
N VAL A 24 -12.57 -3.47 -19.34
CA VAL A 24 -12.07 -2.44 -18.43
C VAL A 24 -12.80 -2.57 -17.11
N TYR A 25 -12.06 -2.49 -16.01
CA TYR A 25 -12.62 -2.35 -14.67
C TYR A 25 -12.04 -1.13 -13.97
N LEU A 26 -12.88 -0.50 -13.16
CA LEU A 26 -12.45 0.49 -12.20
C LEU A 26 -12.77 -0.03 -10.80
N GLY A 27 -11.94 0.34 -9.85
CA GLY A 27 -12.12 -0.04 -8.48
C GLY A 27 -11.67 1.05 -7.53
N GLY A 28 -12.16 0.92 -6.32
CA GLY A 28 -11.74 1.74 -5.21
C GLY A 28 -11.65 0.87 -3.97
N GLY A 29 -10.79 1.25 -3.05
CA GLY A 29 -10.63 0.51 -1.82
C GLY A 29 -9.91 1.31 -0.76
N ALA A 30 -9.59 0.61 0.31
CA ALA A 30 -8.76 1.13 1.36
C ALA A 30 -7.76 0.06 1.78
N SER A 31 -6.55 0.50 2.04
CA SER A 31 -5.49 -0.32 2.61
C SER A 31 -5.07 0.25 3.95
N PHE A 32 -4.86 -0.65 4.91
CA PHE A 32 -4.30 -0.32 6.21
C PHE A 32 -2.91 -0.94 6.28
N ASP A 33 -1.91 -0.09 6.48
CA ASP A 33 -0.52 -0.49 6.55
C ASP A 33 0.04 -0.23 7.93
N LEU A 34 0.72 -1.24 8.48
CA LEU A 34 1.49 -1.14 9.71
C LEU A 34 2.97 -1.21 9.34
N ALA A 35 3.72 -0.17 9.67
CA ALA A 35 5.14 -0.06 9.38
C ALA A 35 5.96 0.04 10.67
N VAL A 36 7.14 -0.60 10.67
CA VAL A 36 8.11 -0.55 11.76
C VAL A 36 9.32 0.26 11.29
N PHE A 37 9.64 1.31 12.05
CA PHE A 37 10.77 2.18 11.81
C PHE A 37 11.79 2.04 12.94
N SER A 38 13.07 1.97 12.59
CA SER A 38 14.17 2.10 13.54
C SER A 38 14.69 3.54 13.51
N LEU A 39 14.71 4.19 14.67
CA LEU A 39 15.24 5.53 14.86
C LEU A 39 16.51 5.48 15.68
N ILE A 40 17.43 6.41 15.39
CA ILE A 40 18.67 6.55 16.15
C ILE A 40 18.37 7.48 17.33
N ARG A 41 18.66 7.02 18.55
CA ARG A 41 18.44 7.83 19.76
C ARG A 41 19.33 9.09 19.75
N PRO A 42 18.86 10.20 20.34
CA PRO A 42 19.67 11.40 20.58
C PRO A 42 20.98 11.03 21.30
N GLN A 43 22.04 11.79 21.05
CA GLN A 43 23.39 11.45 21.53
C GLN A 43 23.48 11.39 23.07
N GLU A 44 22.57 12.07 23.76
CA GLU A 44 22.47 12.16 25.22
C GLU A 44 21.95 10.84 25.86
N ASP A 45 21.17 10.04 25.12
CA ASP A 45 20.55 8.78 25.59
C ASP A 45 21.11 7.50 24.94
N ARG A 46 22.22 7.61 24.18
CA ARG A 46 22.94 6.46 23.62
C ARG A 46 23.78 5.77 24.69
N GLY A 47 23.11 4.98 25.54
CA GLY A 47 23.77 4.00 26.41
C GLY A 47 24.28 2.78 25.63
N SER A 48 24.01 1.57 26.12
CA SER A 48 24.35 0.31 25.43
C SER A 48 23.46 -0.01 24.23
N ASP A 49 22.33 0.69 24.08
CA ASP A 49 21.42 0.56 22.95
C ASP A 49 21.25 1.92 22.28
N SER A 50 21.45 1.95 20.96
CA SER A 50 21.52 3.17 20.15
C SER A 50 20.29 3.39 19.29
N ARG A 51 19.39 2.41 19.23
CA ARG A 51 18.24 2.42 18.33
C ARG A 51 16.96 2.24 19.12
N ASP A 52 15.91 2.90 18.65
CA ASP A 52 14.55 2.72 19.14
C ASP A 52 13.66 2.23 17.99
N SER A 53 12.73 1.33 18.27
CA SER A 53 11.79 0.83 17.28
C SER A 53 10.44 1.49 17.49
N ILE A 54 9.97 2.19 16.48
CA ILE A 54 8.66 2.83 16.47
C ILE A 54 7.76 2.06 15.49
N VAL A 55 6.55 1.73 15.95
CA VAL A 55 5.51 1.11 15.14
C VAL A 55 4.47 2.17 14.83
N GLY A 56 4.13 2.30 13.55
CA GLY A 56 3.14 3.27 13.10
C GLY A 56 2.16 2.62 12.11
N GLY A 57 0.90 3.02 12.20
CA GLY A 57 -0.16 2.57 11.29
C GLY A 57 -0.68 3.71 10.43
N GLY A 58 -1.06 3.42 9.20
CA GLY A 58 -1.68 4.36 8.27
C GLY A 58 -2.85 3.72 7.53
N LEU A 59 -3.87 4.53 7.22
CA LEU A 59 -4.94 4.15 6.31
C LEU A 59 -4.75 4.91 5.00
N ASN A 60 -4.78 4.17 3.89
CA ASN A 60 -4.63 4.65 2.53
C ASN A 60 -5.94 4.42 1.77
N LEU A 61 -6.25 5.34 0.86
CA LEU A 61 -7.31 5.17 -0.12
C LEU A 61 -6.70 4.76 -1.44
N ASP A 62 -7.27 3.72 -2.02
CA ASP A 62 -6.74 3.12 -3.24
C ASP A 62 -7.71 3.34 -4.37
N LEU A 63 -7.19 3.85 -5.49
CA LEU A 63 -7.91 3.95 -6.75
C LEU A 63 -7.28 3.01 -7.75
N VAL A 64 -8.09 2.09 -8.28
CA VAL A 64 -7.62 1.05 -9.18
C VAL A 64 -8.28 1.21 -10.54
N VAL A 65 -7.49 1.15 -11.60
CA VAL A 65 -7.98 1.03 -12.97
C VAL A 65 -7.25 -0.14 -13.61
N GLY A 66 -8.01 -1.05 -14.19
CA GLY A 66 -7.44 -2.20 -14.86
C GLY A 66 -8.09 -2.50 -16.20
N TYR A 67 -7.31 -3.20 -17.01
CA TYR A 67 -7.66 -3.60 -18.36
C TYR A 67 -7.30 -5.07 -18.54
N GLU A 68 -8.31 -5.89 -18.76
CA GLU A 68 -8.17 -7.27 -19.19
C GLU A 68 -8.15 -7.30 -20.71
N PHE A 69 -7.07 -7.84 -21.31
CA PHE A 69 -6.89 -7.82 -22.76
C PHE A 69 -7.03 -9.19 -23.42
N LEU A 70 -7.05 -10.27 -22.64
CA LEU A 70 -7.29 -11.61 -23.16
C LEU A 70 -7.99 -12.46 -22.11
N ARG A 71 -9.25 -12.78 -22.37
CA ARG A 71 -10.07 -13.71 -21.59
C ARG A 71 -10.29 -14.98 -22.40
N ALA A 72 -9.55 -16.04 -22.08
CA ALA A 72 -9.66 -17.33 -22.76
C ALA A 72 -10.09 -18.42 -21.77
N SER A 73 -11.39 -18.71 -21.69
CA SER A 73 -12.12 -19.77 -20.95
C SER A 73 -11.79 -20.05 -19.47
N SER A 74 -10.54 -19.91 -19.02
CA SER A 74 -10.07 -19.90 -17.63
C SER A 74 -8.88 -18.96 -17.42
N LEU A 75 -8.23 -18.47 -18.48
CA LEU A 75 -7.03 -17.64 -18.38
C LEU A 75 -7.36 -16.18 -18.68
N HIS A 76 -7.13 -15.31 -17.70
CA HIS A 76 -7.39 -13.88 -17.82
C HIS A 76 -6.07 -13.12 -17.70
N PHE A 77 -5.67 -12.45 -18.77
CA PHE A 77 -4.52 -11.53 -18.74
C PHE A 77 -5.00 -10.13 -18.43
N PHE A 78 -4.39 -9.51 -17.42
CA PHE A 78 -4.75 -8.18 -16.99
C PHE A 78 -3.53 -7.28 -16.81
N THR A 79 -3.74 -6.00 -17.06
CA THR A 79 -2.86 -4.92 -16.64
C THR A 79 -3.63 -4.03 -15.69
N GLN A 80 -3.04 -3.70 -14.55
CA GLN A 80 -3.66 -2.90 -13.50
C GLN A 80 -2.72 -1.77 -13.09
N VAL A 81 -3.30 -0.60 -12.92
CA VAL A 81 -2.66 0.55 -12.31
C VAL A 81 -3.44 0.88 -11.04
N GLU A 82 -2.71 1.06 -9.95
CA GLU A 82 -3.23 1.42 -8.64
C GLU A 82 -2.54 2.69 -8.17
N LEU A 83 -3.35 3.60 -7.65
CA LEU A 83 -2.91 4.84 -7.03
C LEU A 83 -3.28 4.77 -5.55
N ASN A 84 -2.28 4.86 -4.69
CA ASN A 84 -2.43 4.80 -3.24
C ASN A 84 -2.25 6.21 -2.69
N VAL A 85 -3.28 6.75 -2.06
CA VAL A 85 -3.28 8.09 -1.47
C VAL A 85 -3.39 7.97 0.05
N PRO A 86 -2.38 8.41 0.82
CA PRO A 86 -2.44 8.37 2.27
C PRO A 86 -3.57 9.22 2.79
N THR A 87 -4.45 8.61 3.59
CA THR A 87 -5.57 9.31 4.22
C THR A 87 -5.23 9.69 5.66
N TYR A 88 -4.34 8.94 6.31
CA TYR A 88 -3.80 9.27 7.63
C TYR A 88 -2.28 9.23 7.62
N VAL A 89 -1.68 10.31 8.13
CA VAL A 89 -0.24 10.38 8.40
C VAL A 89 0.05 9.40 9.54
N ILE A 90 1.00 8.48 9.31
CA ILE A 90 1.49 7.58 10.36
C ILE A 90 1.94 8.47 11.52
N HIS A 91 1.22 8.45 12.65
CA HIS A 91 1.62 9.13 13.88
C HIS A 91 2.22 8.08 14.79
N ALA A 92 3.50 8.22 15.05
CA ALA A 92 4.19 7.30 15.94
C ALA A 92 5.13 8.12 16.83
N GLU A 93 4.81 8.12 18.13
CA GLU A 93 5.44 8.92 19.17
C GLU A 93 6.22 8.00 20.10
N SER A 94 7.50 8.30 20.29
CA SER A 94 8.36 7.74 21.33
C SER A 94 8.97 8.90 22.11
N ASP A 95 9.53 8.63 23.30
CA ASP A 95 10.36 9.57 24.06
C ASP A 95 11.50 10.19 23.21
N ALA A 96 11.89 9.54 22.10
CA ALA A 96 12.93 9.99 21.18
C ALA A 96 12.46 10.82 19.96
N GLY A 97 11.16 10.93 19.66
CA GLY A 97 10.65 11.76 18.56
C GLY A 97 9.35 11.31 17.90
N THR A 98 8.87 12.12 16.96
CA THR A 98 7.63 11.91 16.17
C THR A 98 7.98 11.72 14.69
N VAL A 99 7.38 10.72 14.04
CA VAL A 99 7.52 10.52 12.59
C VAL A 99 6.18 10.83 11.94
N ASP A 100 6.12 11.85 11.08
CA ASP A 100 4.97 12.18 10.24
C ASP A 100 5.33 11.87 8.78
N THR A 101 4.69 10.86 8.19
CA THR A 101 5.03 10.39 6.84
C THR A 101 3.80 10.35 5.94
N TYR A 102 3.84 11.14 4.85
CA TYR A 102 2.86 11.14 3.75
C TYR A 102 3.53 10.57 2.50
N LEU A 103 3.18 9.34 2.13
CA LEU A 103 3.79 8.62 1.01
C LEU A 103 2.74 8.24 -0.03
N PRO A 104 2.44 9.13 -1.00
CA PRO A 104 1.63 8.75 -2.15
C PRO A 104 2.39 7.70 -2.97
N GLY A 105 1.66 6.68 -3.39
CA GLY A 105 2.18 5.55 -4.15
C GLY A 105 1.46 5.39 -5.48
N ALA A 106 2.17 4.80 -6.44
CA ALA A 106 1.57 4.28 -7.65
C ALA A 106 2.19 2.93 -7.96
N ILE A 107 1.35 1.94 -8.26
CA ILE A 107 1.75 0.59 -8.61
C ILE A 107 1.20 0.30 -10.01
N ALA A 108 2.05 -0.23 -10.88
CA ALA A 108 1.64 -0.77 -12.17
C ALA A 108 2.03 -2.24 -12.20
N GLN A 109 1.05 -3.10 -12.50
CA GLN A 109 1.24 -4.54 -12.52
C GLN A 109 0.61 -5.19 -13.74
N VAL A 110 1.22 -6.27 -14.19
CA VAL A 110 0.70 -7.16 -15.24
C VAL A 110 0.64 -8.55 -14.65
N GLY A 111 -0.49 -9.22 -14.83
CA GLY A 111 -0.72 -10.52 -14.22
C GLY A 111 -1.62 -11.43 -15.03
N VAL A 112 -1.74 -12.66 -14.52
CA VAL A 112 -2.56 -13.73 -15.08
C VAL A 112 -3.38 -14.35 -13.96
N ILE A 113 -4.68 -14.52 -14.19
CA ILE A 113 -5.62 -15.21 -13.29
C ILE A 113 -6.08 -16.50 -13.99
N PHE A 114 -6.20 -17.59 -13.22
CA PHE A 114 -6.58 -18.94 -13.67
C PHE A 114 -7.92 -19.38 -13.05
#